data_AF-A0A967J1L6-F1
#
_entry.id   AF-A0A967J1L6-F1
#
_cell.length_a   1.000
_cell.length_b   1.000
_cell.length_c   1.000
_cell.angle_alpha   90.00
_cell.angle_beta   90.00
_cell.angle_gamma   90.00
#
_symmetry.space_group_name_H-M   'P 1'
#
loop_
_entity.id
_entity.type
_entity.pdbx_description
1 polymer ?
#
loop_
_entity_poly.entity_id
_entity_poly.type
_entity_poly.pdbx_seq_one_letter_code
_entity_poly.pdbx_strand_id
1 'polypeptide(L)'
;MLSCGPGLTDCGGICRDLMVDGNNCGMCGTVCTSGEVCASGVCTLSCASGLTDCGGVCRDLMTDAMNCGACGTTCASGETCVSGTCTIVCGSGLTLCG
;
A
#
# COMPACT_ATOMS: atom_id res chain seq x y z
N MET A 1 -18.59 34.55 12.05
CA MET A 1 -18.64 33.32 11.24
C MET A 1 -17.22 32.78 11.25
N LEU A 2 -16.97 31.67 11.95
CA LEU A 2 -15.63 31.07 12.00
C LEU A 2 -15.43 30.32 10.68
N SER A 3 -15.02 31.04 9.64
CA SER A 3 -14.73 30.41 8.36
C SER A 3 -13.36 29.75 8.47
N CYS A 4 -13.31 28.44 8.27
CA CYS A 4 -12.06 27.71 8.19
C CYS A 4 -11.19 28.28 7.06
N GLY A 5 -9.86 28.24 7.26
CA GLY A 5 -8.91 28.66 6.24
C GLY A 5 -9.00 27.81 4.97
N PRO A 6 -8.37 28.23 3.87
CA PRO A 6 -8.36 27.47 2.62
C PRO A 6 -7.90 26.03 2.85
N GLY A 7 -8.59 25.08 2.24
CA GLY A 7 -8.29 23.64 2.35
C GLY A 7 -8.79 22.97 3.63
N LEU A 8 -9.38 23.72 4.56
CA LEU A 8 -9.95 23.16 5.79
C LEU A 8 -11.48 23.16 5.74
N THR A 9 -12.08 22.13 6.33
CA THR A 9 -13.54 21.99 6.47
C THR A 9 -13.94 22.10 7.94
N ASP A 10 -15.05 22.77 8.20
CA ASP A 10 -15.63 22.85 9.54
C ASP A 10 -16.34 21.54 9.90
N CYS A 11 -15.76 20.80 10.84
CA CYS A 11 -16.30 19.56 11.39
C CYS A 11 -16.83 19.78 12.81
N GLY A 12 -17.98 20.47 12.92
CA GLY A 12 -18.66 20.70 14.20
C GLY A 12 -18.00 21.77 15.07
N GLY A 13 -17.49 22.84 14.46
CA GLY A 13 -16.81 23.95 15.11
C GLY A 13 -15.29 23.80 15.16
N ILE A 14 -14.73 22.75 14.55
CA ILE A 14 -13.28 22.51 14.49
C ILE A 14 -12.87 22.36 13.03
N CYS A 15 -11.94 23.18 12.58
CA CYS A 15 -11.39 23.11 11.23
C CYS A 15 -10.45 21.91 11.08
N ARG A 16 -10.77 21.02 10.14
CA ARG A 16 -10.01 19.80 9.83
C ARG A 16 -9.57 19.79 8.38
N ASP A 17 -8.38 19.28 8.13
CA ASP A 17 -7.92 19.01 6.78
C ASP A 17 -8.38 17.61 6.39
N LEU A 18 -9.45 17.54 5.59
CA LEU A 18 -10.01 16.26 5.18
C LEU A 18 -9.08 15.46 4.26
N MET A 19 -8.00 16.05 3.76
CA MET A 19 -7.05 15.39 2.86
C MET A 19 -6.03 14.53 3.60
N VAL A 20 -5.80 14.80 4.89
CA VAL A 20 -4.75 14.16 5.70
C VAL A 20 -5.19 13.79 7.11
N ASP A 21 -6.34 14.27 7.60
CA ASP A 21 -6.84 13.91 8.93
C ASP A 21 -7.43 12.49 8.92
N GLY A 22 -6.72 11.56 9.55
CA GLY A 22 -7.15 10.18 9.73
C GLY A 22 -8.46 9.99 10.50
N ASN A 23 -8.96 11.01 11.20
CA ASN A 23 -10.26 10.98 11.89
C ASN A 23 -11.39 11.69 11.12
N ASN A 24 -11.07 12.36 10.00
CA ASN A 24 -12.02 13.12 9.19
C ASN A 24 -11.70 12.97 7.68
N CYS A 25 -11.31 11.77 7.25
CA CYS A 25 -10.76 11.57 5.92
C CYS A 25 -11.84 11.65 4.84
N GLY A 26 -11.72 12.62 3.93
CA GLY A 26 -12.68 12.90 2.86
C GLY A 26 -13.99 13.55 3.32
N MET A 27 -14.45 13.27 4.55
CA MET A 27 -15.57 13.94 5.20
C MET A 27 -15.45 13.90 6.73
N CYS A 28 -16.13 14.84 7.39
CA CYS A 28 -16.15 14.93 8.85
C CYS A 28 -16.66 13.63 9.50
N GLY A 29 -15.92 13.12 10.49
CA GLY A 29 -16.24 11.90 11.20
C GLY A 29 -15.87 10.59 10.49
N THR A 30 -15.30 10.64 9.28
CA THR A 30 -14.74 9.44 8.64
C THR A 30 -13.38 9.12 9.22
N VAL A 31 -13.34 8.03 10.00
CA VAL A 31 -12.13 7.54 10.64
C VAL A 31 -11.55 6.42 9.81
N CYS A 32 -10.26 6.52 9.47
CA CYS A 32 -9.53 5.43 8.83
C CYS A 32 -9.31 4.28 9.82
N THR A 33 -9.42 3.05 9.32
CA THR A 33 -9.30 1.86 10.16
C THR A 33 -7.84 1.60 10.54
N SER A 34 -7.61 0.66 11.46
CA SER A 34 -6.24 0.33 11.90
C SER A 34 -5.37 -0.12 10.73
N GLY A 35 -4.24 0.57 10.53
CA GLY A 35 -3.31 0.30 9.43
C GLY A 35 -3.54 1.19 8.20
N GLU A 36 -4.60 1.98 8.17
CA GLU A 36 -4.83 2.98 7.11
C GLU A 36 -4.38 4.37 7.54
N VAL A 37 -4.02 5.18 6.55
CA VAL A 37 -3.75 6.62 6.68
C VAL A 37 -4.66 7.38 5.73
N CYS A 38 -4.98 8.62 6.09
CA CYS A 38 -5.69 9.50 5.16
C CYS A 38 -4.69 10.04 4.13
N ALA A 39 -4.83 9.62 2.88
CA ALA A 39 -4.05 10.11 1.77
C ALA A 39 -5.00 10.68 0.72
N SER A 40 -4.86 11.99 0.47
CA SER A 40 -5.68 12.71 -0.51
C SER A 40 -7.19 12.56 -0.29
N GLY A 41 -7.62 12.51 0.97
CA GLY A 41 -9.04 12.39 1.34
C GLY A 41 -9.61 10.99 1.22
N VAL A 42 -8.75 9.97 1.08
CA VAL A 42 -9.14 8.56 1.06
C VAL A 42 -8.34 7.81 2.11
N CYS A 43 -9.00 6.95 2.87
CA CYS A 43 -8.30 6.01 3.75
C CYS A 43 -7.61 4.98 2.87
N THR A 44 -6.28 4.98 2.91
CA THR A 44 -5.43 4.08 2.13
C THR A 44 -4.57 3.27 3.07
N LEU A 45 -4.33 2.00 2.74
CA LEU A 45 -3.47 1.14 3.53
C LEU A 45 -2.05 1.74 3.60
N SER A 46 -1.55 1.91 4.82
CA SER A 46 -0.19 2.35 5.07
C SER A 46 0.72 1.14 5.12
N CYS A 47 1.38 0.87 4.00
CA CYS A 47 2.39 -0.17 3.95
C CYS A 47 3.70 0.31 4.55
N ALA A 48 4.35 -0.58 5.32
CA ALA A 48 5.70 -0.33 5.83
C ALA A 48 6.67 -0.05 4.68
N SER A 49 7.75 0.68 4.96
CA SER A 49 8.75 1.03 3.95
C SER A 49 9.24 -0.20 3.18
N GLY A 50 9.18 -0.15 1.85
CA GLY A 50 9.57 -1.25 0.97
C GLY A 50 8.44 -2.23 0.62
N LEU A 51 7.27 -2.10 1.25
CA LEU A 51 6.08 -2.86 0.88
C LEU A 51 5.15 -2.04 -0.02
N THR A 52 4.42 -2.72 -0.89
CA THR A 52 3.43 -2.13 -1.79
C THR A 52 2.04 -2.66 -1.46
N ASP A 53 1.03 -1.78 -1.49
CA ASP A 53 -0.36 -2.19 -1.35
C ASP A 53 -0.83 -2.93 -2.61
N CYS A 54 -1.05 -4.24 -2.48
CA CYS A 54 -1.58 -5.11 -3.52
C CYS A 54 -3.04 -5.49 -3.24
N GLY A 55 -3.93 -4.49 -3.26
CA GLY A 55 -5.38 -4.71 -3.13
C GLY A 55 -5.85 -4.85 -1.68
N GLY A 56 -5.30 -4.04 -0.77
CA GLY A 56 -5.58 -4.06 0.65
C GLY A 56 -4.62 -4.95 1.45
N VAL A 57 -3.53 -5.41 0.84
CA VAL A 57 -2.50 -6.19 1.54
C VAL A 57 -1.10 -5.75 1.12
N CYS A 58 -0.27 -5.42 2.10
CA CYS A 58 1.11 -5.04 1.87
C CYS A 58 1.95 -6.25 1.47
N ARG A 59 2.58 -6.18 0.29
CA ARG A 59 3.45 -7.21 -0.27
C ARG A 59 4.83 -6.64 -0.56
N ASP A 60 5.85 -7.47 -0.33
CA ASP A 60 7.20 -7.15 -0.74
C ASP A 60 7.39 -7.60 -2.18
N LEU A 61 7.32 -6.65 -3.12
CA LEU A 61 7.48 -6.97 -4.54
C LEU A 61 8.88 -7.48 -4.88
N MET A 62 9.86 -7.37 -3.97
CA MET A 62 11.24 -7.80 -4.20
C MET A 62 11.47 -9.29 -3.88
N THR A 63 10.62 -9.88 -3.04
CA THR A 63 10.81 -11.24 -2.51
C THR A 63 9.56 -12.11 -2.56
N ASP A 64 8.37 -11.53 -2.72
CA ASP A 64 7.12 -12.28 -2.82
C ASP A 64 6.95 -12.92 -4.20
N ALA A 65 7.03 -14.25 -4.26
CA ALA A 65 6.85 -15.02 -5.48
C ALA A 65 5.45 -14.89 -6.10
N MET A 66 4.44 -14.43 -5.36
CA MET A 66 3.07 -14.20 -5.86
C MET A 66 2.83 -12.75 -6.31
N ASN A 67 3.78 -11.84 -6.04
CA ASN A 67 3.67 -10.41 -6.35
C ASN A 67 5.03 -9.84 -6.84
N CYS A 68 5.80 -10.61 -7.59
CA CYS A 68 7.17 -10.28 -7.92
C CYS A 68 7.27 -9.15 -8.94
N GLY A 69 7.87 -8.02 -8.56
CA GLY A 69 8.02 -6.83 -9.39
C GLY A 69 6.74 -5.99 -9.56
N ALA A 70 5.56 -6.62 -9.49
CA ALA A 70 4.26 -5.96 -9.46
C ALA A 70 3.20 -6.82 -8.76
N CYS A 71 2.15 -6.18 -8.25
CA CYS A 71 1.03 -6.86 -7.61
C CYS A 71 0.36 -7.87 -8.55
N GLY A 72 0.15 -9.09 -8.07
CA GLY A 72 -0.44 -10.19 -8.84
C GLY A 72 0.53 -10.90 -9.80
N THR A 73 1.77 -10.44 -9.94
CA THR A 73 2.78 -11.12 -10.77
C THR A 73 3.31 -12.34 -10.05
N THR A 74 2.84 -13.51 -10.45
CA THR A 74 3.29 -14.79 -9.89
C THR A 74 4.43 -15.38 -10.71
N CYS A 75 5.52 -15.78 -10.04
CA CYS A 75 6.62 -16.49 -10.67
C CYS A 75 6.21 -17.92 -11.07
N ALA A 76 6.79 -18.44 -12.15
CA ALA A 76 6.49 -19.79 -12.62
C ALA A 76 7.00 -20.85 -11.64
N SER A 77 6.52 -22.09 -11.78
CA SER A 77 7.03 -23.20 -10.97
C SER A 77 8.53 -23.39 -11.19
N GLY A 78 9.31 -23.36 -10.11
CA GLY A 78 10.78 -23.43 -10.15
C GLY A 78 11.48 -22.08 -10.17
N GLU A 79 10.72 -20.98 -10.21
CA GLU A 79 11.24 -19.62 -10.06
C GLU A 79 11.00 -19.09 -8.65
N THR A 80 11.90 -18.24 -8.18
CA THR A 80 11.71 -17.44 -6.97
C THR A 80 11.85 -15.97 -7.31
N CYS A 81 11.20 -15.12 -6.51
CA CYS A 81 11.37 -13.68 -6.65
C CYS A 81 12.69 -13.24 -6.04
N VAL A 82 13.57 -12.69 -6.87
CA VAL A 82 14.85 -12.13 -6.44
C VAL A 82 14.96 -10.71 -6.97
N SER A 83 14.99 -9.74 -6.06
CA SER A 83 15.08 -8.32 -6.38
C SER A 83 14.00 -7.85 -7.36
N GLY A 84 12.79 -8.39 -7.22
CA GLY A 84 11.63 -8.02 -8.05
C GLY A 84 11.62 -8.65 -9.44
N THR A 85 12.45 -9.67 -9.67
CA THR A 85 12.45 -10.46 -10.90
C THR A 85 12.28 -11.94 -10.58
N CYS A 86 11.42 -12.62 -11.30
CA CYS A 86 11.32 -14.07 -11.22
C CYS A 86 12.58 -14.69 -11.84
N THR A 87 13.33 -15.40 -11.02
CA THR A 87 14.58 -16.04 -11.43
C THR A 87 14.48 -17.53 -11.16
N ILE A 88 14.92 -18.35 -12.12
CA ILE A 88 15.02 -19.79 -11.90
C ILE A 88 16.09 -20.03 -10.84
N VAL A 89 15.66 -20.59 -9.70
CA VAL A 89 16.60 -21.09 -8.69
C VAL A 89 16.67 -22.59 -8.87
N CYS A 90 17.71 -23.03 -9.58
CA CYS A 90 18.09 -24.43 -9.49
C CYS A 90 18.66 -24.64 -8.09
N GLY A 91 18.06 -25.54 -7.30
CA GLY A 91 18.64 -25.95 -6.01
C GLY A 91 20.10 -26.37 -6.21
N SER A 92 20.96 -26.11 -5.21
CA SER A 92 22.39 -26.39 -5.29
C SER A 92 22.64 -27.82 -5.80
N GLY A 93 23.15 -27.95 -7.04
CA GLY A 93 23.42 -29.23 -7.70
C GLY A 93 22.50 -29.60 -8.86
N LEU A 94 21.51 -28.78 -9.22
CA LEU A 94 20.67 -28.97 -10.40
C LEU A 94 21.08 -28.00 -11.52
N THR A 95 21.15 -28.48 -12.76
CA THR A 95 21.41 -27.67 -13.96
C THR A 95 20.11 -27.59 -14.76
N LEU A 96 19.78 -26.40 -15.28
CA LEU A 96 18.68 -26.21 -16.21
C LEU A 96 18.86 -27.14 -17.42
N CYS A 97 17.94 -28.08 -17.64
CA CYS A 97 17.90 -28.85 -18.88
C CYS A 97 17.31 -27.96 -19.98
N GLY A 98 18.19 -27.52 -20.90
CA GLY A 98 17.81 -26.90 -22.17
C GLY A 98 17.70 -27.93 -23.29
#